data_AF-A0A357T1I3-F1
#
_entry.id   AF-A0A357T1I3-F1
#
_cell.length_a   1.000
_cell.length_b   1.000
_cell.length_c   1.000
_cell.angle_alpha   90.00
_cell.angle_beta   90.00
_cell.angle_gamma   90.00
#
_symmetry.space_group_name_H-M   'P 1'
#
loop_
_entity.id
_entity.type
_entity.pdbx_description
1 polymer ?
#
loop_
_entity_poly.entity_id
_entity_poly.type
_entity_poly.pdbx_seq_one_letter_code
_entity_poly.pdbx_strand_id
1 'polypeptide(L)'
;VAGFNGILSTALANGFLPFLEHLFGLTSPLSVLELANPNLPLLKRLLIEAPGTYHHSIIVGNLAEAAADAIEADSLLVRVGSYYHDVGKLRRPYFFVENQIGDDNPHEKLSPNLSTLIITSHVRDGVELARTYGVPGCIVDIIEQHHGTDLVRYFFQQASEQIQEEK
;
A
#
# COMPACT_ATOMS: atom_id res chain seq x y z
N VAL A 1 13.38 -19.12 -41.34
CA VAL A 1 12.04 -18.49 -41.43
C VAL A 1 11.28 -18.60 -40.12
N ALA A 2 11.12 -19.81 -39.53
CA ALA A 2 10.42 -19.98 -38.24
C ALA A 2 11.02 -19.16 -37.07
N GLY A 3 12.36 -19.15 -36.91
CA GLY A 3 13.00 -18.37 -35.84
C GLY A 3 12.83 -16.85 -35.97
N PHE A 4 12.85 -16.33 -37.20
CA PHE A 4 12.61 -14.90 -37.47
C PHE A 4 11.17 -14.51 -37.16
N ASN A 5 10.20 -15.33 -37.57
CA ASN A 5 8.79 -15.11 -37.29
C ASN A 5 8.50 -15.18 -35.78
N GLY A 6 9.16 -16.07 -35.04
CA GLY A 6 9.06 -16.15 -33.58
C GLY A 6 9.57 -14.88 -32.89
N ILE A 7 10.79 -14.43 -33.23
CA ILE A 7 11.37 -13.18 -32.67
C ILE A 7 10.48 -11.98 -32.99
N LEU A 8 10.03 -11.86 -34.24
CA LEU A 8 9.16 -10.76 -34.66
C LEU A 8 7.82 -10.78 -33.92
N SER A 9 7.21 -11.95 -33.75
CA SER A 9 5.93 -12.08 -33.04
C SER A 9 6.06 -11.71 -31.55
N THR A 10 7.12 -12.17 -30.88
CA THR A 10 7.38 -11.82 -29.47
C THR A 10 7.69 -10.33 -29.32
N ALA A 11 8.45 -9.73 -30.23
CA ALA A 11 8.74 -8.30 -30.22
C ALA A 11 7.47 -7.47 -30.40
N LEU A 12 6.60 -7.85 -31.34
CA LEU A 12 5.31 -7.19 -31.55
C LEU A 12 4.40 -7.36 -30.34
N ALA A 13 4.27 -8.57 -29.79
CA ALA A 13 3.43 -8.84 -28.63
C ALA A 13 3.84 -7.98 -27.41
N ASN A 14 5.12 -7.96 -27.06
CA ASN A 14 5.62 -7.13 -25.94
C ASN A 14 5.54 -5.63 -26.24
N GLY A 15 5.77 -5.22 -27.49
CA GLY A 15 5.68 -3.82 -27.89
C GLY A 15 4.24 -3.28 -27.84
N PHE A 16 3.24 -4.10 -28.17
CA PHE A 16 1.83 -3.72 -28.11
C PHE A 16 1.19 -3.92 -26.73
N LEU A 17 1.80 -4.70 -25.83
CA LEU A 17 1.23 -5.00 -24.52
C LEU A 17 0.89 -3.74 -23.70
N PRO A 18 1.76 -2.71 -23.57
CA PRO A 18 1.42 -1.49 -22.84
C PRO A 18 0.21 -0.74 -23.42
N PHE A 19 0.04 -0.77 -24.75
CA PHE A 19 -1.10 -0.16 -25.42
C PHE A 19 -2.40 -0.92 -25.12
N LEU A 20 -2.35 -2.26 -25.14
CA LEU A 20 -3.50 -3.10 -24.81
C LEU A 20 -3.89 -2.97 -23.34
N GLU A 21 -2.91 -2.96 -22.43
CA GLU A 21 -3.13 -2.73 -21.00
C GLU A 21 -3.84 -1.40 -20.75
N HIS A 22 -3.37 -0.33 -21.37
CA HIS A 22 -4.01 0.98 -21.26
C HIS A 22 -5.43 0.99 -21.85
N LEU A 23 -5.63 0.36 -23.02
CA LEU A 23 -6.93 0.34 -23.70
C LEU A 23 -7.98 -0.45 -22.92
N PHE A 24 -7.59 -1.53 -22.26
CA PHE A 24 -8.50 -2.42 -21.53
C PHE A 24 -8.48 -2.21 -20.00
N GLY A 25 -7.64 -1.31 -19.49
CA GLY A 25 -7.46 -1.11 -18.05
C GLY A 25 -6.93 -2.35 -17.32
N LEU A 26 -6.24 -3.24 -18.04
CA LEU A 26 -5.68 -4.47 -17.49
C LEU A 26 -4.26 -4.20 -16.98
N THR A 27 -3.91 -4.83 -15.86
CA THR A 27 -2.53 -4.80 -15.35
C THR A 27 -1.93 -6.18 -15.58
N SER A 28 -0.88 -6.30 -16.40
CA SER A 28 -0.22 -7.59 -16.58
C SER A 28 0.67 -7.95 -15.38
N PRO A 29 1.01 -9.25 -15.22
CA PRO A 29 1.97 -9.67 -14.21
C PRO A 29 3.33 -8.96 -14.34
N LEU A 30 3.76 -8.61 -15.57
CA LEU A 30 5.00 -7.87 -15.78
C LEU A 30 4.89 -6.45 -15.21
N SER A 31 3.79 -5.76 -15.48
CA SER A 31 3.52 -4.41 -14.94
C SER A 31 3.42 -4.42 -13.41
N VAL A 32 2.84 -5.47 -12.80
CA VAL A 32 2.85 -5.65 -11.33
C VAL A 32 4.27 -5.90 -10.82
N LEU A 33 5.06 -6.74 -11.50
CA LEU A 33 6.43 -7.04 -11.11
C LEU A 33 7.33 -5.80 -11.15
N GLU A 34 7.15 -4.92 -12.14
CA GLU A 34 7.89 -3.66 -12.23
C GLU A 34 7.67 -2.75 -11.01
N LEU A 35 6.45 -2.76 -10.45
CA LEU A 35 6.12 -2.01 -9.22
C LEU A 35 6.83 -2.54 -7.98
N ALA A 36 7.39 -3.76 -8.00
CA ALA A 36 8.20 -4.29 -6.91
C ALA A 36 9.55 -3.58 -6.76
N ASN A 37 9.96 -2.75 -7.74
CA ASN A 37 11.25 -2.06 -7.70
C ASN A 37 11.26 -0.90 -6.67
N PRO A 38 12.06 -0.99 -5.60
CA PRO A 38 12.10 0.02 -4.54
C PRO A 38 12.66 1.37 -5.00
N ASN A 39 13.28 1.45 -6.18
CA ASN A 39 13.76 2.70 -6.74
C ASN A 39 12.68 3.53 -7.42
N LEU A 40 11.47 2.99 -7.59
CA LEU A 40 10.34 3.77 -8.09
C LEU A 40 10.03 4.93 -7.13
N PRO A 41 9.66 6.12 -7.65
CA PRO A 41 9.57 7.33 -6.84
C PRO A 41 8.74 7.19 -5.55
N LEU A 42 7.58 6.54 -5.60
CA LEU A 42 6.70 6.41 -4.43
C LEU A 42 7.27 5.46 -3.37
N LEU A 43 7.74 4.27 -3.76
CA LEU A 43 8.37 3.32 -2.81
C LEU A 43 9.69 3.85 -2.26
N LYS A 44 10.47 4.55 -3.08
CA LYS A 44 11.71 5.20 -2.64
C LYS A 44 11.43 6.26 -1.58
N ARG A 45 10.35 7.03 -1.74
CA ARG A 45 9.89 7.97 -0.71
C ARG A 45 9.49 7.24 0.55
N LEU A 46 8.70 6.16 0.46
CA LEU A 46 8.32 5.36 1.62
C LEU A 46 9.55 4.86 2.40
N LEU A 47 10.54 4.32 1.68
CA LEU A 47 11.81 3.84 2.25
C LEU A 47 12.58 4.94 3.00
N ILE A 48 12.62 6.17 2.47
CA ILE A 48 13.44 7.26 3.01
C ILE A 48 12.69 8.06 4.09
N GLU A 49 11.44 8.40 3.86
CA GLU A 49 10.62 9.29 4.70
C GLU A 49 9.88 8.54 5.82
N ALA A 50 9.56 7.25 5.62
CA ALA A 50 8.84 6.41 6.58
C ALA A 50 9.42 4.96 6.62
N PRO A 51 10.70 4.80 7.02
CA PRO A 51 11.42 3.52 6.91
C PRO A 51 10.76 2.39 7.72
N GLY A 52 10.15 2.71 8.87
CA GLY A 52 9.41 1.74 9.67
C GLY A 52 8.23 1.16 8.92
N THR A 53 7.42 2.03 8.31
CA THR A 53 6.30 1.62 7.46
C THR A 53 6.78 0.84 6.24
N TYR A 54 7.90 1.22 5.62
CA TYR A 54 8.49 0.44 4.53
C TYR A 54 8.82 -0.99 4.98
N HIS A 55 9.53 -1.15 6.10
CA HIS A 55 9.88 -2.48 6.62
C HIS A 55 8.64 -3.29 7.02
N HIS A 56 7.65 -2.66 7.64
CA HIS A 56 6.34 -3.26 7.90
C HIS A 56 5.72 -3.81 6.61
N SER A 57 5.67 -3.01 5.56
CA SER A 57 5.08 -3.36 4.27
C SER A 57 5.77 -4.55 3.59
N ILE A 58 7.11 -4.63 3.68
CA ILE A 58 7.87 -5.79 3.17
C ILE A 58 7.54 -7.07 3.95
N ILE A 59 7.46 -6.99 5.29
CA ILE A 59 7.15 -8.15 6.13
C ILE A 59 5.72 -8.63 5.87
N VAL A 60 4.75 -7.72 5.80
CA VAL A 60 3.36 -8.02 5.42
C VAL A 60 3.32 -8.67 4.04
N GLY A 61 4.06 -8.14 3.06
CA GLY A 61 4.15 -8.71 1.72
C GLY A 61 4.63 -10.16 1.71
N ASN A 62 5.66 -10.50 2.48
CA ASN A 62 6.16 -11.87 2.57
C ASN A 62 5.13 -12.83 3.21
N LEU A 63 4.42 -12.38 4.25
CA LEU A 63 3.39 -13.17 4.91
C LEU A 63 2.17 -13.38 4.01
N ALA A 64 1.73 -12.30 3.35
CA ALA A 64 0.57 -12.31 2.48
C ALA A 64 0.84 -13.09 1.19
N GLU A 65 2.05 -13.03 0.62
CA GLU A 65 2.49 -13.87 -0.51
C GLU A 65 2.36 -15.35 -0.17
N ALA A 66 2.94 -15.77 0.97
CA ALA A 66 2.88 -17.17 1.41
C ALA A 66 1.44 -17.65 1.65
N ALA A 67 0.59 -16.78 2.21
CA ALA A 67 -0.83 -17.09 2.41
C ALA A 67 -1.58 -17.21 1.08
N ALA A 68 -1.32 -16.31 0.13
CA ALA A 68 -1.92 -16.33 -1.20
C ALA A 68 -1.51 -17.58 -1.99
N ASP A 69 -0.23 -17.95 -1.98
CA ASP A 69 0.28 -19.17 -2.61
C ASP A 69 -0.40 -20.42 -2.05
N ALA A 70 -0.59 -20.49 -0.72
CA ALA A 70 -1.20 -21.64 -0.06
C ALA A 70 -2.67 -21.88 -0.44
N ILE A 71 -3.36 -20.85 -0.95
CA ILE A 71 -4.76 -20.93 -1.40
C ILE A 71 -4.91 -20.76 -2.92
N GLU A 72 -3.81 -20.81 -3.67
CA GLU A 72 -3.79 -20.63 -5.13
C GLU A 72 -4.34 -19.27 -5.61
N ALA A 73 -4.18 -18.22 -4.80
CA ALA A 73 -4.49 -16.85 -5.16
C ALA A 73 -3.30 -16.15 -5.87
N ASP A 74 -3.51 -14.95 -6.40
CA ASP A 74 -2.45 -14.17 -7.07
C ASP A 74 -1.44 -13.60 -6.04
N SER A 75 -0.39 -14.38 -5.79
CA SER A 75 0.64 -14.05 -4.80
C SER A 75 1.52 -12.87 -5.21
N LEU A 76 1.76 -12.68 -6.51
CA LEU A 76 2.51 -11.53 -7.02
C LEU A 76 1.75 -10.23 -6.75
N LEU A 77 0.45 -10.20 -7.06
CA LEU A 77 -0.41 -9.04 -6.79
C LEU A 77 -0.47 -8.74 -5.29
N VAL A 78 -0.65 -9.77 -4.46
CA VAL A 78 -0.73 -9.61 -3.00
C VAL A 78 0.58 -9.07 -2.43
N ARG A 79 1.73 -9.62 -2.83
CA ARG A 79 3.04 -9.14 -2.38
C ARG A 79 3.25 -7.68 -2.74
N VAL A 80 3.07 -7.35 -4.02
CA VAL A 80 3.33 -5.99 -4.51
C VAL A 80 2.31 -5.02 -3.94
N GLY A 81 1.03 -5.40 -3.86
CA GLY A 81 -0.01 -4.61 -3.20
C GLY A 81 0.35 -4.26 -1.76
N SER A 82 0.94 -5.21 -1.03
CA SER A 82 1.41 -4.99 0.34
C SER A 82 2.53 -3.96 0.43
N TYR A 83 3.36 -3.78 -0.60
CA TYR A 83 4.39 -2.73 -0.59
C TYR A 83 3.80 -1.33 -0.62
N TYR A 84 2.59 -1.19 -1.17
CA TYR A 84 1.93 0.10 -1.36
C TYR A 84 0.80 0.36 -0.38
N HIS A 85 0.26 -0.66 0.31
CA HIS A 85 -0.98 -0.54 1.10
C HIS A 85 -0.97 0.64 2.08
N ASP A 86 0.20 0.92 2.64
CA ASP A 86 0.42 1.91 3.70
C ASP A 86 1.07 3.22 3.22
N VAL A 87 1.19 3.46 1.91
CA VAL A 87 1.89 4.65 1.38
C VAL A 87 1.28 5.98 1.81
N GLY A 88 0.02 5.99 2.25
CA GLY A 88 -0.60 7.19 2.82
C GLY A 88 0.03 7.68 4.11
N LYS A 89 0.73 6.80 4.86
CA LYS A 89 1.48 7.18 6.06
C LYS A 89 2.59 8.19 5.77
N LEU A 90 3.04 8.30 4.51
CA LEU A 90 3.95 9.36 4.03
C LEU A 90 3.46 10.78 4.33
N ARG A 91 2.15 11.01 4.45
CA ARG A 91 1.64 12.36 4.78
C ARG A 91 2.06 12.81 6.17
N ARG A 92 2.13 11.88 7.14
CA ARG A 92 2.38 12.16 8.57
C ARG A 92 3.12 10.99 9.24
N PRO A 93 4.36 10.65 8.82
CA PRO A 93 5.02 9.41 9.26
C PRO A 93 5.13 9.26 10.78
N TYR A 94 5.43 10.36 11.47
CA TYR A 94 5.64 10.40 12.93
C TYR A 94 4.40 10.00 13.76
N PHE A 95 3.20 10.04 13.17
CA PHE A 95 1.97 9.58 13.83
C PHE A 95 1.77 8.06 13.76
N PHE A 96 2.67 7.32 13.12
CA PHE A 96 2.60 5.86 13.05
C PHE A 96 3.75 5.28 13.87
N VAL A 97 3.41 4.38 14.79
CA VAL A 97 4.32 3.89 15.85
C VAL A 97 5.60 3.28 15.28
N GLU A 98 5.52 2.62 14.12
CA GLU A 98 6.67 2.01 13.47
C GLU A 98 7.72 3.01 12.99
N ASN A 99 7.36 4.29 12.84
CA ASN A 99 8.29 5.36 12.43
C ASN A 99 8.70 6.28 13.59
N GLN A 100 8.24 6.03 14.81
CA GLN A 100 8.60 6.86 15.96
C GLN A 100 10.02 6.53 16.42
N ILE A 101 10.79 7.57 16.76
CA ILE A 101 12.15 7.44 17.28
C ILE A 101 12.13 7.92 18.73
N GLY A 102 12.43 7.01 19.66
CA GLY A 102 12.33 7.26 21.11
C GLY A 102 10.91 7.11 21.65
N ASP A 103 10.69 7.60 22.87
CA ASP A 103 9.45 7.36 23.64
C ASP A 103 8.39 8.49 23.49
N ASP A 104 8.57 9.46 22.60
CA ASP A 104 7.57 10.54 22.39
C ASP A 104 6.51 10.10 21.37
N ASN A 105 5.32 9.76 21.88
CA ASN A 105 4.16 9.43 21.04
C ASN A 105 3.26 10.67 20.87
N PRO A 106 3.14 11.24 19.65
CA PRO A 106 2.35 12.45 19.43
C PRO A 106 0.86 12.27 19.76
N HIS A 107 0.34 11.05 19.78
CA HIS A 107 -1.05 10.76 20.13
C HIS A 107 -1.39 11.04 21.60
N GLU A 108 -0.40 11.10 22.50
CA GLU A 108 -0.63 11.43 23.92
C GLU A 108 -1.09 12.88 24.13
N LYS A 109 -0.81 13.75 23.16
CA LYS A 109 -1.13 15.18 23.20
C LYS A 109 -2.43 15.50 22.44
N LEU A 110 -3.10 14.48 21.88
CA LEU A 110 -4.28 14.63 21.03
C LEU A 110 -5.51 14.00 21.66
N SER A 111 -6.69 14.49 21.28
CA SER A 111 -7.94 13.79 21.61
C SER A 111 -8.04 12.46 20.84
N PRO A 112 -8.72 11.44 21.40
CA PRO A 112 -8.90 10.16 20.70
C PRO A 112 -9.56 10.30 19.32
N ASN A 113 -10.49 11.25 19.18
CA ASN A 113 -11.14 11.57 17.90
C ASN A 113 -10.16 12.07 16.85
N LEU A 114 -9.25 12.98 17.22
CA LEU A 114 -8.26 13.52 16.30
C LEU A 114 -7.21 12.46 15.93
N SER A 115 -6.78 11.66 16.90
CA SER A 115 -5.90 10.51 16.66
C SER A 115 -6.52 9.52 15.67
N THR A 116 -7.80 9.19 15.84
CA THR A 116 -8.55 8.33 14.93
C THR A 116 -8.63 8.92 13.53
N LEU A 117 -8.88 10.23 13.41
CA LEU A 117 -8.93 10.90 12.11
C LEU A 117 -7.58 10.86 11.38
N ILE A 118 -6.47 11.10 12.09
CA ILE A 118 -5.12 11.03 11.52
C ILE A 118 -4.79 9.63 11.04
N ILE A 119 -5.10 8.62 11.87
CA ILE A 119 -4.84 7.22 11.52
C ILE A 119 -5.70 6.83 10.34
N THR A 120 -7.02 6.98 10.40
CA THR A 120 -7.90 6.54 9.31
C THR A 120 -7.70 7.31 8.00
N SER A 121 -7.18 8.54 8.03
CA SER A 121 -6.94 9.29 6.79
C SER A 121 -5.84 8.70 5.91
N HIS A 122 -4.94 7.85 6.44
CA HIS A 122 -3.85 7.29 5.62
C HIS A 122 -4.39 6.47 4.44
N VAL A 123 -5.55 5.83 4.57
CA VAL A 123 -6.17 5.08 3.46
C VAL A 123 -6.47 6.02 2.29
N ARG A 124 -7.23 7.09 2.55
CA ARG A 124 -7.59 8.09 1.53
C ARG A 124 -6.35 8.79 0.97
N ASP A 125 -5.44 9.18 1.85
CA ASP A 125 -4.21 9.87 1.49
C ASP A 125 -3.30 8.95 0.64
N GLY A 126 -3.33 7.63 0.89
CA GLY A 126 -2.64 6.60 0.12
C GLY A 126 -3.22 6.41 -1.28
N VAL A 127 -4.55 6.36 -1.40
CA VAL A 127 -5.24 6.32 -2.70
C VAL A 127 -4.89 7.53 -3.56
N GLU A 128 -4.89 8.74 -2.96
CA GLU A 128 -4.51 9.97 -3.65
C GLU A 128 -3.05 9.92 -4.16
N LEU A 129 -2.13 9.48 -3.31
CA LEU A 129 -0.72 9.31 -3.68
C LEU A 129 -0.58 8.28 -4.80
N ALA A 130 -1.15 7.09 -4.65
CA ALA A 130 -1.05 6.03 -5.64
C ALA A 130 -1.57 6.48 -7.02
N ARG A 131 -2.72 7.16 -7.07
CA ARG A 131 -3.25 7.74 -8.33
C ARG A 131 -2.32 8.81 -8.91
N THR A 132 -1.75 9.68 -8.07
CA THR A 132 -0.81 10.73 -8.50
C THR A 132 0.46 10.14 -9.14
N TYR A 133 0.94 9.01 -8.63
CA TYR A 133 2.12 8.31 -9.15
C TYR A 133 1.79 7.28 -10.25
N GLY A 134 0.54 7.22 -10.73
CA GLY A 134 0.14 6.31 -11.82
C GLY A 134 0.14 4.84 -11.42
N VAL A 135 -0.03 4.52 -10.14
CA VAL A 135 -0.14 3.15 -9.65
C VAL A 135 -1.44 2.52 -10.19
N PRO A 136 -1.41 1.27 -10.70
CA PRO A 136 -2.59 0.61 -11.28
C PRO A 136 -3.74 0.40 -10.28
N GLY A 137 -4.97 0.34 -10.82
CA GLY A 137 -6.20 0.24 -10.04
C GLY A 137 -6.22 -0.92 -9.04
N CYS A 138 -5.75 -2.11 -9.42
CA CYS A 138 -5.73 -3.27 -8.52
C CYS A 138 -4.89 -3.07 -7.25
N ILE A 139 -3.83 -2.25 -7.31
CA ILE A 139 -3.02 -1.89 -6.14
C ILE A 139 -3.70 -0.77 -5.34
N VAL A 140 -4.35 0.18 -6.03
CA VAL A 140 -5.17 1.23 -5.39
C VAL A 140 -6.31 0.61 -4.58
N ASP A 141 -6.94 -0.44 -5.08
CA ASP A 141 -8.00 -1.16 -4.40
C ASP A 141 -7.51 -1.80 -3.08
N ILE A 142 -6.30 -2.37 -3.08
CA ILE A 142 -5.66 -2.91 -1.87
C ILE A 142 -5.43 -1.78 -0.86
N ILE A 143 -4.90 -0.63 -1.30
CA ILE A 143 -4.72 0.54 -0.43
C ILE A 143 -6.06 0.96 0.18
N GLU A 144 -7.12 1.05 -0.62
CA GLU A 144 -8.44 1.50 -0.17
C GLU A 144 -9.09 0.53 0.84
N GLN A 145 -8.86 -0.78 0.68
CA GLN A 145 -9.66 -1.80 1.35
C GLN A 145 -8.93 -2.54 2.48
N HIS A 146 -7.62 -2.37 2.67
CA HIS A 146 -6.84 -3.24 3.58
C HIS A 146 -7.27 -3.17 5.06
N HIS A 147 -7.94 -2.10 5.49
CA HIS A 147 -8.57 -2.01 6.82
C HIS A 147 -10.09 -2.27 6.80
N GLY A 148 -10.71 -2.39 5.62
CA GLY A 148 -12.15 -2.56 5.46
C GLY A 148 -12.95 -1.51 6.24
N THR A 149 -13.82 -1.99 7.13
CA THR A 149 -14.65 -1.15 8.02
C THR A 149 -14.28 -1.35 9.49
N ASP A 150 -13.01 -1.69 9.78
CA ASP A 150 -12.57 -2.00 11.13
C ASP A 150 -12.64 -0.79 12.07
N LEU A 151 -12.98 -1.08 13.33
CA LEU A 151 -13.00 -0.09 14.40
C LEU A 151 -11.58 0.17 14.90
N VAL A 152 -11.20 1.44 15.03
CA VAL A 152 -9.95 1.85 15.70
C VAL A 152 -10.10 1.70 17.22
N ARG A 153 -9.99 0.45 17.69
CA ARG A 153 -10.40 0.01 19.04
C ARG A 153 -9.74 0.80 20.18
N TYR A 154 -8.44 1.07 20.08
CA TYR A 154 -7.69 1.75 21.15
C TYR A 154 -8.28 3.15 21.44
N PHE A 155 -8.40 3.98 20.41
CA PHE A 155 -8.95 5.33 20.56
C PHE A 155 -10.46 5.34 20.82
N PHE A 156 -11.20 4.33 20.32
CA PHE A 156 -12.61 4.15 20.70
C PHE A 156 -12.78 3.89 22.21
N GLN A 157 -11.93 3.04 22.78
CA GLN A 157 -11.94 2.75 24.21
C GLN A 157 -11.57 3.98 25.03
N GLN A 158 -10.50 4.69 24.66
CA GLN A 158 -10.12 5.94 25.33
C GLN A 158 -11.24 6.99 25.30
N ALA A 159 -11.92 7.16 24.16
CA ALA A 159 -13.06 8.08 24.06
C ALA A 159 -14.22 7.64 24.98
N SER A 160 -14.47 6.33 25.10
CA SER A 160 -15.54 5.79 25.94
C SER A 160 -15.27 6.00 27.42
N GLU A 161 -14.02 5.87 27.86
CA GLU A 161 -13.58 6.11 29.23
C GLU A 161 -13.69 7.60 29.61
N GLN A 162 -13.26 8.50 28.72
CA GLN A 162 -13.40 9.95 28.92
C GLN A 162 -14.86 10.37 29.15
N ILE A 163 -15.80 9.80 28.39
CA ILE A 163 -17.23 10.08 28.55
C ILE A 163 -17.80 9.52 29.88
N GLN A 164 -17.22 8.44 30.41
CA GLN A 164 -17.65 7.88 31.69
C GLN A 164 -17.15 8.69 32.89
N GLU A 165 -15.92 9.23 32.81
CA GLU A 165 -15.35 10.07 33.87
C GLU A 165 -16.03 11.45 33.97
N GLU A 166 -16.62 11.94 32.88
CA GLU A 166 -17.37 13.21 32.84
C GLU A 166 -18.80 13.10 33.42
N LYS A 167 -19.27 11.90 33.78
CA LYS A 167 -20.61 11.65 34.36
C LYS A 167 -20.59 11.47 35.87
#